data_AF-R0KBI4-F1
#
_entry.id   AF-R0KBI4-F1
#
_cell.length_a   1.000
_cell.length_b   1.000
_cell.length_c   1.000
_cell.angle_alpha   90.00
_cell.angle_beta   90.00
_cell.angle_gamma   90.00
#
_symmetry.space_group_name_H-M   'P 1'
#
loop_
_entity.id
_entity.type
_entity.pdbx_description
1 polymer ?
#
loop_
_entity_poly.entity_id
_entity_poly.type
_entity_poly.pdbx_seq_one_letter_code
_entity_poly.pdbx_strand_id
1 'polypeptide(L)'
;MHFTSYKLYAAMAFETTTMGTLGVLAKEFLAFGEKTWGRLFRRLAILSMLLSTFYVLAFPTLMAAMTGYITTYEPYVQSYDYNLIEWYKVRCVRYIVHDAGRLSELGYSDGLIITEYDFDLKDAVDLYMQQFDNRTGEVSRLLENGPGLSELSNISMYSEFVVNSTSGPTTVRLDAPSLNITTFQQHWRFKLPPPSTRNQFAFALEDLPTDIYNTSYLLEHGLCKPSETYQWGFSYIFLFMVSIFNFLWACIMAGMWLDTRRGSRMYRSGRRPGLLRSILDYSAAIRQELGPEAEYLGEAELRKRLRRSGGALMVPSDELRISRVDTGEGKLRERSWRRKLTGGSTF
;
A
#
# COMPACT_ATOMS: atom_id res chain seq x y z
N MET A 1 -7.30 17.32 -48.21
CA MET A 1 -5.90 17.00 -48.59
C MET A 1 -5.04 17.19 -47.36
N HIS A 2 -4.10 16.28 -47.08
CA HIS A 2 -3.19 16.44 -45.94
C HIS A 2 -1.78 16.68 -46.48
N PHE A 3 -1.28 17.90 -46.32
CA PHE A 3 0.09 18.23 -46.66
C PHE A 3 0.99 17.90 -45.48
N THR A 4 2.06 17.15 -45.74
CA THR A 4 3.14 16.91 -44.77
C THR A 4 4.45 17.35 -45.40
N SER A 5 5.21 18.18 -44.69
CA SER A 5 6.54 18.65 -45.10
C SER A 5 7.48 17.46 -45.34
N TYR A 6 8.26 17.48 -46.42
CA TYR A 6 9.21 16.42 -46.76
C TYR A 6 10.18 16.09 -45.63
N LYS A 7 10.57 17.09 -44.83
CA LYS A 7 11.45 16.92 -43.67
C LYS A 7 10.78 16.13 -42.55
N LEU A 8 9.48 16.36 -42.36
CA LEU A 8 8.68 15.68 -41.34
C LEU A 8 8.56 14.19 -41.67
N TYR A 9 8.27 13.88 -42.94
CA TYR A 9 8.16 12.50 -43.40
C TYR A 9 9.51 11.78 -43.37
N ALA A 10 10.59 12.43 -43.84
CA ALA A 10 11.93 11.85 -43.80
C ALA A 10 12.40 11.59 -42.36
N ALA A 11 12.21 12.55 -41.45
CA ALA A 11 12.53 12.39 -40.03
C ALA A 11 11.76 11.23 -39.39
N MET A 12 10.46 11.09 -39.70
CA MET A 12 9.62 10.04 -39.15
C MET A 12 9.89 8.65 -39.76
N ALA A 13 10.29 8.59 -41.03
CA ALA A 13 10.55 7.34 -41.74
C ALA A 13 11.96 6.77 -41.51
N PHE A 14 12.95 7.64 -41.30
CA PHE A 14 14.37 7.26 -41.30
C PHE A 14 15.08 7.47 -39.96
N GLU A 15 14.58 8.35 -39.08
CA GLU A 15 15.26 8.73 -37.83
C GLU A 15 14.28 8.75 -36.65
N THR A 16 13.73 7.57 -36.33
CA THR A 16 12.67 7.42 -35.31
C THR A 16 13.14 7.60 -33.86
N THR A 17 14.45 7.57 -33.60
CA THR A 17 15.00 7.50 -32.22
C THR A 17 15.87 8.69 -31.82
N THR A 18 16.10 9.68 -32.69
CA THR A 18 17.03 10.78 -32.38
C THR A 18 16.32 11.97 -31.71
N MET A 19 16.94 12.58 -30.70
CA MET A 19 16.41 13.81 -30.08
C MET A 19 16.31 14.99 -31.08
N GLY A 20 17.15 15.00 -32.13
CA GLY A 20 17.12 15.99 -33.20
C GLY A 20 15.83 15.96 -34.02
N THR A 21 15.29 14.77 -34.31
CA THR A 21 14.03 14.65 -35.06
C THR A 21 12.82 15.12 -34.27
N LEU A 22 12.83 14.95 -32.94
CA LEU A 22 11.82 15.50 -32.03
C LEU A 22 11.73 17.04 -32.11
N GLY A 23 12.88 17.72 -32.18
CA GLY A 23 12.95 19.17 -32.32
C GLY A 23 12.45 19.67 -33.67
N VAL A 24 12.77 18.95 -34.76
CA VAL A 24 12.28 19.26 -36.11
C VAL A 24 10.78 18.97 -36.24
N LEU A 25 10.29 17.87 -35.66
CA LEU A 25 8.87 17.52 -35.53
C LEU A 25 8.10 18.62 -34.80
N ALA A 26 8.59 19.06 -33.64
CA ALA A 26 7.97 20.12 -32.87
C ALA A 26 7.91 21.43 -33.66
N LYS A 27 9.03 21.84 -34.29
CA LYS A 27 9.13 23.09 -35.04
C LYS A 27 8.24 23.13 -36.28
N GLU A 28 8.28 22.11 -37.13
CA GLU A 28 7.52 22.08 -38.39
C GLU A 28 6.01 21.93 -38.12
N PHE A 29 5.61 21.20 -37.09
CA PHE A 29 4.19 20.98 -36.77
C PHE A 29 3.56 22.17 -36.00
N LEU A 30 4.37 22.96 -35.28
CA LEU A 30 3.94 24.24 -34.68
C LEU A 30 3.77 25.34 -35.73
N ALA A 31 4.55 25.31 -36.82
CA ALA A 31 4.58 26.35 -37.85
C ALA A 31 3.53 26.20 -38.97
N PHE A 32 3.04 24.99 -39.26
CA PHE A 32 2.07 24.77 -40.36
C PHE A 32 0.58 24.96 -39.93
N GLY A 33 -0.18 25.72 -40.72
CA GLY A 33 -1.67 25.72 -40.77
C GLY A 33 -2.41 26.95 -40.21
N GLU A 34 -3.65 27.17 -40.62
CA GLU A 34 -4.53 28.24 -40.09
C GLU A 34 -5.23 27.80 -38.77
N LYS A 35 -5.85 28.76 -38.07
CA LYS A 35 -6.54 28.57 -36.78
C LYS A 35 -7.76 27.65 -36.93
N THR A 36 -7.59 26.34 -36.77
CA THR A 36 -8.71 25.39 -36.75
C THR A 36 -8.64 24.46 -35.53
N TRP A 37 -9.80 24.00 -35.04
CA TRP A 37 -9.95 23.14 -33.85
C TRP A 37 -9.10 21.86 -33.90
N GLY A 38 -8.82 21.33 -35.11
CA GLY A 38 -7.90 20.22 -35.33
C GLY A 38 -6.43 20.50 -34.96
N ARG A 39 -6.02 21.77 -34.83
CA ARG A 39 -4.69 22.18 -34.36
C ARG A 39 -4.52 21.99 -32.87
N LEU A 40 -5.59 22.15 -32.09
CA LEU A 40 -5.56 21.98 -30.64
C LEU A 40 -5.39 20.50 -30.28
N PHE A 41 -6.14 19.60 -30.91
CA PHE A 41 -5.97 18.15 -30.75
C PHE A 41 -4.56 17.67 -31.13
N ARG A 42 -3.98 18.25 -32.18
CA ARG A 42 -2.60 18.00 -32.60
C ARG A 42 -1.56 18.44 -31.58
N ARG A 43 -1.71 19.65 -31.03
CA ARG A 43 -0.84 20.15 -29.94
C ARG A 43 -0.99 19.30 -28.69
N LEU A 44 -2.22 18.92 -28.35
CA LEU A 44 -2.52 18.05 -27.21
C LEU A 44 -1.86 16.67 -27.38
N ALA A 45 -1.88 16.10 -28.59
CA ALA A 45 -1.27 14.79 -28.85
C ALA A 45 0.26 14.81 -28.67
N ILE A 46 0.94 15.85 -29.16
CA ILE A 46 2.39 16.01 -28.98
C ILE A 46 2.73 16.31 -27.52
N LEU A 47 1.97 17.21 -26.88
CA LEU A 47 2.12 17.48 -25.46
C LEU A 47 1.92 16.19 -24.64
N SER A 48 0.94 15.36 -24.99
CA SER A 48 0.66 14.08 -24.34
C SER A 48 1.80 13.09 -24.53
N MET A 49 2.39 12.99 -25.73
CA MET A 49 3.58 12.15 -25.96
C MET A 49 4.79 12.63 -25.15
N LEU A 50 5.07 13.94 -25.12
CA LEU A 50 6.16 14.50 -24.33
C LEU A 50 5.93 14.29 -22.83
N LEU A 51 4.73 14.60 -22.35
CA LEU A 51 4.34 14.40 -20.95
C LEU A 51 4.45 12.91 -20.58
N SER A 52 4.10 12.00 -21.49
CA SER A 52 4.26 10.57 -21.29
C SER A 52 5.73 10.16 -21.14
N THR A 53 6.63 10.70 -21.97
CA THR A 53 8.07 10.41 -21.85
C THR A 53 8.63 10.92 -20.53
N PHE A 54 8.26 12.12 -20.10
CA PHE A 54 8.66 12.66 -18.80
C PHE A 54 8.07 11.85 -17.64
N TYR A 55 6.81 11.43 -17.75
CA TYR A 55 6.15 10.62 -16.75
C TYR A 55 6.84 9.26 -16.54
N VAL A 56 7.17 8.56 -17.64
CA VAL A 56 7.88 7.26 -17.55
C VAL A 56 9.28 7.44 -16.94
N LEU A 57 9.97 8.54 -17.25
CA LEU A 57 11.27 8.86 -16.65
C LEU A 57 11.18 9.21 -15.16
N ALA A 58 10.12 9.92 -14.75
CA ALA A 58 9.89 10.33 -13.38
C ALA A 58 9.23 9.22 -12.52
N PHE A 59 8.77 8.13 -13.13
CA PHE A 59 8.02 7.08 -12.42
C PHE A 59 8.83 6.41 -11.30
N PRO A 60 10.11 5.99 -11.49
CA PRO A 60 10.90 5.41 -10.41
C PRO A 60 11.08 6.37 -9.23
N THR A 61 11.32 7.65 -9.51
CA THR A 61 11.48 8.69 -8.47
C THR A 61 10.17 8.96 -7.74
N LEU A 62 9.04 8.98 -8.44
CA LEU A 62 7.73 9.13 -7.83
C LEU A 62 7.41 7.92 -6.94
N MET A 63 7.67 6.71 -7.41
CA MET A 63 7.45 5.49 -6.62
C MET A 63 8.32 5.48 -5.35
N ALA A 64 9.59 5.83 -5.47
CA ALA A 64 10.49 5.95 -4.33
C ALA A 64 10.03 7.02 -3.33
N ALA A 65 9.50 8.15 -3.80
CA ALA A 65 8.95 9.20 -2.94
C ALA A 65 7.62 8.80 -2.27
N MET A 66 6.89 7.83 -2.81
CA MET A 66 5.61 7.35 -2.28
C MET A 66 5.76 6.24 -1.25
N THR A 67 6.87 5.53 -1.31
CA THR A 67 7.28 4.52 -0.33
C THR A 67 8.11 5.18 0.75
N GLY A 68 7.75 4.98 2.01
CA GLY A 68 8.52 5.50 3.14
C GLY A 68 8.51 4.51 4.30
N TYR A 69 9.52 4.61 5.16
CA TYR A 69 9.51 3.90 6.43
C TYR A 69 8.65 4.66 7.43
N ILE A 70 7.70 3.96 8.03
CA ILE A 70 6.89 4.48 9.12
C ILE A 70 7.31 3.73 10.38
N THR A 71 7.56 4.46 11.47
CA THR A 71 7.81 3.87 12.78
C THR A 71 6.51 3.29 13.31
N THR A 72 6.57 2.06 13.81
CA THR A 72 5.45 1.49 14.54
C THR A 72 5.35 2.18 15.90
N TYR A 73 4.14 2.27 16.46
CA TYR A 73 3.94 2.82 17.79
C TYR A 73 3.58 1.68 18.73
N GLU A 74 4.29 1.64 19.86
CA GLU A 74 4.03 0.68 20.92
C GLU A 74 3.53 1.40 22.18
N PRO A 75 2.59 0.79 22.92
CA PRO A 75 2.09 1.35 24.17
C PRO A 75 3.05 1.06 25.32
N TYR A 76 3.33 2.09 26.11
CA TYR A 76 4.12 2.07 27.33
C TYR A 76 3.33 2.68 28.48
N VAL A 77 3.68 2.29 29.69
CA VAL A 77 3.17 2.88 30.94
C VAL A 77 4.36 3.33 31.77
N GLN A 78 4.22 4.50 32.38
CA GLN A 78 5.19 4.98 33.35
C GLN A 78 4.93 4.36 34.73
N SER A 79 5.98 3.85 35.39
CA SER A 79 5.97 3.40 36.78
C SER A 79 6.08 4.59 37.77
N TYR A 80 5.84 4.34 39.06
CA TYR A 80 6.08 5.30 40.14
C TYR A 80 7.52 5.84 40.16
N ASP A 81 8.50 5.02 39.76
CA ASP A 81 9.91 5.41 39.63
C ASP A 81 10.22 6.15 38.31
N TYR A 82 9.20 6.59 37.57
CA TYR A 82 9.29 7.23 36.26
C TYR A 82 9.90 6.37 35.13
N ASN A 83 10.16 5.09 35.39
CA ASN A 83 10.59 4.12 34.37
C ASN A 83 9.45 3.80 33.41
N LEU A 84 9.78 3.65 32.12
CA LEU A 84 8.81 3.30 31.09
C LEU A 84 8.84 1.80 30.84
N ILE A 85 7.68 1.19 30.98
CA ILE A 85 7.53 -0.25 30.87
C ILE A 85 6.54 -0.56 29.77
N GLU A 86 6.88 -1.56 28.97
CA GLU A 86 6.09 -1.98 27.82
C GLU A 86 4.75 -2.54 28.28
N TRP A 87 3.67 -2.17 27.60
CA TRP A 87 2.31 -2.59 27.99
C TRP A 87 2.15 -4.10 28.09
N TYR A 88 2.87 -4.86 27.25
CA TYR A 88 2.76 -6.32 27.27
C TYR A 88 3.31 -6.96 28.55
N LYS A 89 4.10 -6.24 29.36
CA LYS A 89 4.60 -6.66 30.67
C LYS A 89 3.65 -6.30 31.82
N VAL A 90 2.58 -5.57 31.53
CA VAL A 90 1.54 -5.26 32.52
C VAL A 90 0.65 -6.48 32.68
N ARG A 91 0.47 -6.93 33.91
CA ARG A 91 -0.31 -8.11 34.28
C ARG A 91 -1.49 -7.70 35.16
N CYS A 92 -2.65 -8.31 34.93
CA CYS A 92 -3.80 -8.13 35.82
C CYS A 92 -3.57 -8.91 37.12
N VAL A 93 -3.71 -8.24 38.25
CA VAL A 93 -3.65 -8.86 39.58
C VAL A 93 -5.01 -9.43 39.91
N ARG A 94 -5.05 -10.67 40.40
CA ARG A 94 -6.27 -11.32 40.85
C ARG A 94 -6.36 -11.37 42.37
N TYR A 95 -5.26 -11.74 43.01
CA TYR A 95 -5.17 -11.88 44.47
C TYR A 95 -3.91 -11.22 44.99
N ILE A 96 -3.99 -10.61 46.17
CA ILE A 96 -2.82 -10.21 46.94
C ILE A 96 -2.95 -10.84 48.32
N VAL A 97 -1.94 -11.63 48.69
CA VAL A 97 -1.83 -12.24 50.01
C VAL A 97 -0.86 -11.39 50.83
N HIS A 98 -1.38 -10.59 51.74
CA HIS A 98 -0.59 -9.63 52.50
C HIS A 98 0.30 -10.30 53.57
N ASP A 99 -0.13 -11.44 54.11
CA ASP A 99 0.56 -12.20 55.16
C ASP A 99 1.19 -13.51 54.63
N ALA A 100 1.65 -13.48 53.38
CA ALA A 100 2.28 -14.63 52.72
C ALA A 100 3.55 -15.16 53.42
N GLY A 101 4.16 -14.41 54.35
CA GLY A 101 5.24 -14.93 55.20
C GLY A 101 4.84 -16.14 56.06
N ARG A 102 3.54 -16.38 56.27
CA ARG A 102 3.02 -17.61 56.89
C ARG A 102 3.11 -18.85 55.99
N LEU A 103 3.34 -18.62 54.70
CA LEU A 103 3.64 -19.64 53.69
C LEU A 103 5.16 -19.76 53.48
N SER A 104 5.97 -19.44 54.49
CA SER A 104 7.44 -19.54 54.43
C SER A 104 7.94 -20.97 54.12
N GLU A 105 7.16 -22.00 54.43
CA GLU A 105 7.42 -23.39 54.02
C GLU A 105 7.43 -23.57 52.48
N LEU A 106 6.72 -22.71 51.75
CA LEU A 106 6.70 -22.65 50.29
C LEU A 106 7.75 -21.66 49.74
N GLY A 107 8.57 -21.04 50.60
CA GLY A 107 9.61 -20.10 50.22
C GLY A 107 9.17 -18.66 50.04
N TYR A 108 7.96 -18.29 50.50
CA TYR A 108 7.46 -16.92 50.44
C TYR A 108 7.78 -16.15 51.73
N SER A 109 8.49 -15.02 51.63
CA SER A 109 8.88 -14.18 52.78
C SER A 109 8.02 -12.95 52.95
N ASP A 110 7.58 -12.34 51.85
CA ASP A 110 6.87 -11.06 51.79
C ASP A 110 5.51 -11.21 51.09
N GLY A 111 4.74 -10.13 51.00
CA GLY A 111 3.42 -10.13 50.37
C GLY A 111 3.45 -10.74 48.96
N LEU A 112 2.54 -11.67 48.69
CA LEU A 112 2.48 -12.40 47.43
C LEU A 112 1.42 -11.79 46.51
N ILE A 113 1.85 -11.31 45.35
CA ILE A 113 0.96 -10.83 44.28
C ILE A 113 0.75 -11.98 43.28
N ILE A 114 -0.51 -12.33 43.04
CA ILE A 114 -0.89 -13.41 42.14
C ILE A 114 -1.59 -12.81 40.93
N THR A 115 -1.02 -13.06 39.75
CA THR A 115 -1.50 -12.54 38.47
C THR A 115 -2.43 -13.52 37.75
N GLU A 116 -3.06 -13.10 36.64
CA GLU A 116 -3.89 -13.97 35.80
C GLU A 116 -3.13 -15.20 35.25
N TYR A 117 -1.80 -15.11 35.12
CA TYR A 117 -0.98 -16.14 34.49
C TYR A 117 -0.40 -17.17 35.49
N ASP A 118 -0.50 -16.89 36.78
CA ASP A 118 -0.02 -17.78 37.85
C ASP A 118 -1.10 -18.83 38.18
N PHE A 119 -1.38 -19.72 37.21
CA PHE A 119 -2.49 -20.67 37.31
C PHE A 119 -2.45 -21.54 38.57
N ASP A 120 -1.27 -22.07 38.93
CA ASP A 120 -1.11 -22.96 40.08
C ASP A 120 -1.42 -22.24 41.41
N LEU A 121 -0.93 -21.00 41.57
CA LEU A 121 -1.15 -20.18 42.76
C LEU A 121 -2.59 -19.65 42.82
N LYS A 122 -3.14 -19.28 41.67
CA LYS A 122 -4.53 -18.85 41.54
C LYS A 122 -5.48 -19.97 41.95
N ASP A 123 -5.27 -21.19 41.45
CA ASP A 123 -6.10 -22.34 41.77
C ASP A 123 -5.96 -22.71 43.26
N ALA A 124 -4.76 -22.61 43.83
CA ALA A 124 -4.52 -22.80 45.25
C ALA A 124 -5.31 -21.80 46.13
N VAL A 125 -5.31 -20.52 45.76
CA VAL A 125 -6.10 -19.49 46.47
C VAL A 125 -7.60 -19.70 46.27
N ASP A 126 -8.04 -20.04 45.07
CA ASP A 126 -9.45 -20.33 44.79
C ASP A 126 -9.95 -21.51 45.66
N LEU A 127 -9.18 -22.60 45.74
CA LEU A 127 -9.49 -23.75 46.61
C LEU A 127 -9.46 -23.40 48.09
N TYR A 128 -8.51 -22.56 48.51
CA TYR A 128 -8.43 -22.07 49.88
C TYR A 128 -9.67 -21.24 50.25
N MET A 129 -10.08 -20.31 49.41
CA MET A 129 -11.27 -19.48 49.63
C MET A 129 -12.55 -20.30 49.68
N GLN A 130 -12.68 -21.34 48.84
CA GLN A 130 -13.83 -22.24 48.84
C GLN A 130 -14.06 -22.97 50.18
N GLN A 131 -13.01 -23.18 50.98
CA GLN A 131 -13.15 -23.79 52.32
C GLN A 131 -14.04 -22.94 53.25
N PHE A 132 -14.12 -21.64 53.00
CA PHE A 132 -14.85 -20.68 53.83
C PHE A 132 -16.23 -20.32 53.25
N ASP A 133 -16.43 -20.52 51.94
CA ASP A 133 -17.62 -20.09 51.18
C ASP A 133 -18.93 -20.70 51.72
N ASN A 134 -18.89 -21.94 52.22
CA ASN A 134 -20.06 -22.62 52.82
C ASN A 134 -20.55 -22.02 54.15
N ARG A 135 -19.76 -21.18 54.83
CA ARG A 135 -20.10 -20.64 56.16
C ARG A 135 -20.30 -19.14 56.17
N THR A 136 -19.61 -18.43 55.28
CA THR A 136 -19.80 -17.00 55.09
C THR A 136 -20.72 -16.78 53.90
N GLY A 137 -22.04 -16.98 54.07
CA GLY A 137 -23.05 -16.65 53.06
C GLY A 137 -23.09 -15.17 52.62
N GLU A 138 -22.09 -14.37 52.99
CA GLU A 138 -21.96 -12.93 52.76
C GLU A 138 -20.50 -12.43 52.59
N VAL A 139 -19.48 -13.28 52.29
CA VAL A 139 -18.16 -12.72 51.89
C VAL A 139 -18.25 -11.89 50.60
N SER A 140 -19.31 -12.09 49.79
CA SER A 140 -19.62 -11.22 48.65
C SER A 140 -20.12 -9.81 49.00
N ARG A 141 -20.28 -9.42 50.28
CA ARG A 141 -20.91 -8.13 50.66
C ARG A 141 -20.13 -7.23 51.62
N LEU A 142 -18.94 -7.62 52.09
CA LEU A 142 -18.18 -6.81 53.04
C LEU A 142 -16.78 -6.51 52.49
N LEU A 143 -16.61 -5.35 51.85
CA LEU A 143 -15.99 -4.17 52.48
C LEU A 143 -15.90 -3.01 51.47
N GLU A 144 -16.48 -1.86 51.84
CA GLU A 144 -16.07 -0.56 51.30
C GLU A 144 -14.71 -0.20 51.92
N ASN A 145 -13.80 0.30 51.08
CA ASN A 145 -12.54 0.99 51.37
C ASN A 145 -11.24 0.17 51.24
N GLY A 146 -10.98 -0.27 50.02
CA GLY A 146 -9.65 -0.65 49.52
C GLY A 146 -9.70 -0.83 47.99
N PRO A 147 -8.57 -0.79 47.27
CA PRO A 147 -8.51 -1.36 45.94
C PRO A 147 -8.69 -2.88 46.10
N GLY A 148 -9.91 -3.38 45.96
CA GLY A 148 -10.27 -4.78 46.22
C GLY A 148 -11.78 -4.95 46.46
N LEU A 149 -12.36 -6.09 46.09
CA LEU A 149 -13.79 -6.40 46.22
C LEU A 149 -14.13 -7.12 47.55
N SER A 150 -13.17 -7.85 48.12
CA SER A 150 -13.33 -8.57 49.39
C SER A 150 -11.98 -8.80 50.06
N GLU A 151 -11.95 -8.67 51.40
CA GLU A 151 -10.80 -8.99 52.25
C GLU A 151 -11.15 -10.21 53.12
N LEU A 152 -10.39 -11.31 53.00
CA LEU A 152 -10.56 -12.50 53.83
C LEU A 152 -9.73 -12.43 55.13
N SER A 153 -9.64 -11.25 55.74
CA SER A 153 -8.96 -11.10 57.03
C SER A 153 -9.93 -11.46 58.19
N ASN A 154 -9.44 -12.19 59.20
CA ASN A 154 -10.12 -12.43 60.49
C ASN A 154 -11.03 -13.68 60.65
N ILE A 155 -11.00 -14.67 59.77
CA ILE A 155 -11.69 -15.94 60.07
C ILE A 155 -10.83 -16.76 61.04
N SER A 156 -11.30 -16.95 62.27
CA SER A 156 -10.58 -17.66 63.35
C SER A 156 -10.69 -19.17 63.24
N MET A 157 -10.17 -19.75 62.15
CA MET A 157 -10.17 -21.20 61.91
C MET A 157 -8.82 -21.66 61.37
N TYR A 158 -8.49 -22.93 61.66
CA TYR A 158 -7.39 -23.61 60.99
C TYR A 158 -7.76 -23.84 59.53
N SER A 159 -6.78 -23.79 58.64
CA SER A 159 -6.98 -23.99 57.21
C SER A 159 -5.78 -24.67 56.57
N GLU A 160 -6.02 -25.29 55.42
CA GLU A 160 -4.96 -25.96 54.65
C GLU A 160 -4.80 -25.26 53.31
N PHE A 161 -3.60 -24.75 53.03
CA PHE A 161 -3.24 -24.14 51.76
C PHE A 161 -2.53 -25.18 50.90
N VAL A 162 -3.13 -25.52 49.75
CA VAL A 162 -2.64 -26.60 48.88
C VAL A 162 -2.18 -26.03 47.56
N VAL A 163 -0.87 -26.13 47.27
CA VAL A 163 -0.29 -25.70 46.00
C VAL A 163 0.11 -26.93 45.20
N ASN A 164 -0.41 -27.04 43.98
CA ASN A 164 0.02 -28.06 43.03
C ASN A 164 1.33 -27.60 42.38
N SER A 165 2.45 -28.15 42.84
CA SER A 165 3.77 -27.90 42.23
C SER A 165 4.16 -29.06 41.30
N THR A 166 5.16 -28.84 40.45
CA THR A 166 5.71 -29.86 39.54
C THR A 166 6.29 -31.08 40.26
N SER A 167 6.61 -30.97 41.55
CA SER A 167 7.08 -32.03 42.44
C SER A 167 5.96 -32.77 43.20
N GLY A 168 4.70 -32.37 43.03
CA GLY A 168 3.54 -32.90 43.76
C GLY A 168 2.78 -31.83 44.56
N PRO A 169 1.60 -32.16 45.12
CA PRO A 169 0.83 -31.24 45.94
C PRO A 169 1.56 -30.98 47.26
N THR A 170 1.88 -29.71 47.53
CA THR A 170 2.44 -29.28 48.82
C THR A 170 1.34 -28.66 49.65
N THR A 171 1.11 -29.21 50.85
CA THR A 171 0.07 -28.76 51.78
C THR A 171 0.70 -28.04 52.97
N VAL A 172 0.37 -26.77 53.17
CA VAL A 172 0.79 -25.99 54.34
C VAL A 172 -0.40 -25.84 55.29
N ARG A 173 -0.21 -26.21 56.54
CA ARG A 173 -1.23 -26.02 57.59
C ARG A 173 -1.07 -24.66 58.21
N LEU A 174 -2.16 -23.89 58.23
CA LEU A 174 -2.20 -22.54 58.75
C LEU A 174 -3.03 -22.50 60.02
N ASP A 175 -2.44 -21.98 61.09
CA ASP A 175 -3.15 -21.69 62.33
C ASP A 175 -4.18 -20.56 62.14
N ALA A 176 -5.12 -20.39 63.07
CA ALA A 176 -5.99 -19.22 63.06
C ALA A 176 -5.18 -17.93 63.37
N PRO A 177 -5.50 -16.76 62.78
CA PRO A 177 -6.58 -16.49 61.82
C PRO A 177 -6.23 -16.87 60.37
N SER A 178 -7.22 -16.87 59.48
CA SER A 178 -7.05 -17.08 58.04
C SER A 178 -6.08 -16.08 57.40
N LEU A 179 -5.51 -16.46 56.24
CA LEU A 179 -4.70 -15.56 55.40
C LEU A 179 -5.46 -14.27 55.04
N ASN A 180 -4.75 -13.15 55.08
CA ASN A 180 -5.24 -11.85 54.66
C ASN A 180 -5.11 -11.71 53.14
N ILE A 181 -6.21 -12.00 52.43
CA ILE A 181 -6.27 -12.00 50.97
C ILE A 181 -7.20 -10.89 50.49
N THR A 182 -6.70 -9.98 49.64
CA THR A 182 -7.53 -9.05 48.87
C THR A 182 -7.80 -9.61 47.47
N THR A 183 -9.07 -9.57 47.05
CA THR A 183 -9.48 -10.06 45.73
C THR A 183 -9.83 -8.92 44.78
N PHE A 184 -9.40 -9.00 43.52
CA PHE A 184 -9.73 -8.02 42.49
C PHE A 184 -10.72 -8.59 41.47
N GLN A 185 -11.56 -7.72 40.90
CA GLN A 185 -12.43 -8.14 39.81
C GLN A 185 -11.61 -8.43 38.55
N GLN A 186 -12.02 -9.45 37.80
CA GLN A 186 -11.51 -9.69 36.47
C GLN A 186 -12.46 -9.08 35.44
N HIS A 187 -11.96 -8.16 34.61
CA HIS A 187 -12.73 -7.73 33.45
C HIS A 187 -12.43 -8.67 32.29
N TRP A 188 -13.46 -9.34 31.79
CA TRP A 188 -13.37 -10.06 30.53
C TRP A 188 -12.98 -9.08 29.42
N ARG A 189 -11.99 -9.49 28.64
CA ARG A 189 -11.16 -8.63 27.80
C ARG A 189 -11.98 -7.65 26.92
N PHE A 190 -11.47 -6.42 26.78
CA PHE A 190 -11.75 -5.43 25.72
C PHE A 190 -12.76 -4.29 25.94
N LYS A 191 -13.23 -3.98 27.16
CA LYS A 191 -13.91 -2.69 27.43
C LYS A 191 -13.27 -1.97 28.61
N LEU A 192 -13.06 -0.65 28.47
CA LEU A 192 -12.67 0.17 29.61
C LEU A 192 -13.79 0.07 30.66
N PRO A 193 -13.47 -0.26 31.92
CA PRO A 193 -14.47 -0.27 32.97
C PRO A 193 -15.05 1.15 33.15
N PRO A 194 -16.36 1.28 33.47
CA PRO A 194 -16.95 2.58 33.74
C PRO A 194 -16.18 3.29 34.88
N PRO A 195 -16.15 4.64 34.89
CA PRO A 195 -15.32 5.42 35.81
C PRO A 195 -15.50 5.03 37.29
N SER A 196 -16.73 4.65 37.68
CA SER A 196 -17.09 4.22 39.03
C SER A 196 -16.43 2.92 39.49
N THR A 197 -15.96 2.08 38.57
CA THR A 197 -15.41 0.73 38.87
C THR A 197 -13.90 0.64 38.65
N ARG A 198 -13.22 1.73 38.27
CA ARG A 198 -11.79 1.73 37.93
C ARG A 198 -10.86 1.28 39.06
N ASN A 199 -11.27 1.51 40.31
CA ASN A 199 -10.49 1.13 41.50
C ASN A 199 -10.64 -0.36 41.86
N GLN A 200 -11.53 -1.10 41.19
CA GLN A 200 -11.79 -2.53 41.44
C GLN A 200 -10.84 -3.45 40.67
N PHE A 201 -9.99 -2.87 39.81
CA PHE A 201 -9.01 -3.58 38.99
C PHE A 201 -7.61 -3.11 39.36
N ALA A 202 -6.74 -4.06 39.65
CA ALA A 202 -5.33 -3.85 39.94
C ALA A 202 -4.46 -4.49 38.87
N PHE A 203 -3.32 -3.87 38.64
CA PHE A 203 -2.30 -4.33 37.72
C PHE A 203 -0.94 -4.32 38.41
N ALA A 204 -0.10 -5.28 38.08
CA ALA A 204 1.28 -5.37 38.53
C ALA A 204 2.18 -5.51 37.30
N LEU A 205 3.45 -5.17 37.44
CA LEU A 205 4.41 -5.24 36.36
C LEU A 205 5.30 -6.46 36.57
N GLU A 206 5.52 -7.21 35.50
CA GLU A 206 6.25 -8.48 35.53
C GLU A 206 7.67 -8.35 36.10
N ASP A 207 8.35 -7.22 35.84
CA ASP A 207 9.72 -6.98 36.28
C ASP A 207 9.82 -6.48 37.75
N LEU A 208 8.72 -5.97 38.34
CA LEU A 208 8.64 -5.47 39.72
C LEU A 208 7.28 -5.82 40.35
N PRO A 209 7.10 -7.04 40.87
CA PRO A 209 5.85 -7.47 41.48
C PRO A 209 5.62 -6.90 42.89
N THR A 210 6.27 -5.80 43.26
CA THR A 210 6.05 -5.13 44.56
C THR A 210 4.97 -4.07 44.48
N ASP A 211 4.81 -3.43 43.33
CA ASP A 211 3.99 -2.24 43.16
C ASP A 211 2.69 -2.58 42.43
N ILE A 212 1.58 -2.03 42.96
CA ILE A 212 0.24 -2.25 42.43
C ILE A 212 -0.28 -0.94 41.84
N TYR A 213 -0.83 -1.04 40.64
CA TYR A 213 -1.29 0.10 39.85
C TYR A 213 -2.79 0.00 39.65
N ASN A 214 -3.49 1.10 39.93
CA ASN A 214 -4.90 1.23 39.66
C ASN A 214 -5.15 1.57 38.19
N THR A 215 -6.32 1.19 37.67
CA THR A 215 -6.73 1.53 36.29
C THR A 215 -6.60 3.02 35.97
N SER A 216 -6.98 3.90 36.91
CA SER A 216 -6.90 5.35 36.71
C SER A 216 -5.47 5.82 36.47
N TYR A 217 -4.50 5.24 37.19
CA TYR A 217 -3.08 5.57 37.04
C TYR A 217 -2.56 5.14 35.67
N LEU A 218 -2.87 3.91 35.24
CA LEU A 218 -2.49 3.40 33.91
C LEU A 218 -3.06 4.23 32.76
N LEU A 219 -4.29 4.73 32.91
CA LEU A 219 -4.94 5.57 31.89
C LEU A 219 -4.33 6.97 31.81
N GLU A 220 -3.88 7.52 32.95
CA GLU A 220 -3.25 8.85 33.01
C GLU A 220 -1.79 8.82 32.54
N HIS A 221 -1.08 7.71 32.81
CA HIS A 221 0.36 7.56 32.55
C HIS A 221 0.66 6.64 31.35
N GLY A 222 -0.36 6.29 30.56
CA GLY A 222 -0.20 5.54 29.32
C GLY A 222 0.30 6.42 28.18
N LEU A 223 1.42 6.05 27.57
CA LEU A 223 2.09 6.80 26.51
C LEU A 223 2.34 5.90 25.29
N CYS A 224 2.14 6.42 24.09
CA CYS A 224 2.55 5.74 22.85
C CYS A 224 3.94 6.24 22.45
N LYS A 225 4.90 5.33 22.32
CA LYS A 225 6.25 5.65 21.84
C LYS A 225 6.53 5.02 20.49
N PRO A 226 7.32 5.68 19.62
CA PRO A 226 7.82 5.04 18.42
C PRO A 226 8.73 3.88 18.80
N SER A 227 8.42 2.69 18.30
CA SER A 227 9.22 1.48 18.44
C SER A 227 10.43 1.53 17.52
N GLU A 228 11.41 0.66 17.79
CA GLU A 228 12.60 0.48 16.95
C GLU A 228 12.29 -0.25 15.63
N THR A 229 11.08 -0.81 15.52
CA THR A 229 10.65 -1.53 14.33
C THR A 229 10.05 -0.59 13.29
N TYR A 230 10.56 -0.68 12.06
CA TYR A 230 10.07 0.08 10.92
C TYR A 230 9.20 -0.79 10.04
N GLN A 231 8.09 -0.24 9.58
CA GLN A 231 7.23 -0.86 8.58
C GLN A 231 7.32 -0.11 7.26
N TRP A 232 7.28 -0.87 6.17
CA TRP A 232 7.13 -0.32 4.82
C TRP A 232 5.73 0.28 4.68
N GLY A 233 5.67 1.60 4.61
CA GLY A 233 4.45 2.36 4.39
C GLY A 233 4.32 2.82 2.95
N PHE A 234 3.09 2.80 2.45
CA PHE A 234 2.71 3.53 1.24
C PHE A 234 1.83 4.70 1.61
N SER A 235 2.10 5.88 1.07
CA SER A 235 1.17 6.99 1.20
C SER A 235 -0.07 6.76 0.34
N TYR A 236 -1.20 6.47 1.01
CA TYR A 236 -2.49 6.26 0.36
C TYR A 236 -2.90 7.45 -0.52
N ILE A 237 -2.67 8.69 -0.06
CA ILE A 237 -3.04 9.90 -0.78
C ILE A 237 -2.27 10.03 -2.09
N PHE A 238 -0.96 9.77 -2.07
CA PHE A 238 -0.15 9.83 -3.28
C PHE A 238 -0.49 8.72 -4.27
N LEU A 239 -0.73 7.50 -3.79
CA LEU A 239 -1.17 6.39 -4.64
C LEU A 239 -2.49 6.74 -5.34
N PHE A 240 -3.45 7.29 -4.60
CA PHE A 240 -4.73 7.74 -5.15
C PHE A 240 -4.55 8.80 -6.25
N MET A 241 -3.73 9.83 -5.99
CA MET A 241 -3.43 10.87 -7.00
C MET A 241 -2.79 10.28 -8.26
N VAL A 242 -1.79 9.42 -8.11
CA VAL A 242 -1.12 8.74 -9.24
C VAL A 242 -2.09 7.86 -10.01
N SER A 243 -2.99 7.17 -9.33
CA SER A 243 -4.02 6.36 -9.99
C SER A 243 -4.93 7.23 -10.88
N ILE A 244 -5.36 8.40 -10.40
CA ILE A 244 -6.16 9.34 -11.19
C ILE A 244 -5.36 9.83 -12.41
N PHE A 245 -4.10 10.24 -12.22
CA PHE A 245 -3.26 10.70 -13.33
C PHE A 245 -3.03 9.60 -14.38
N ASN A 246 -2.78 8.37 -13.96
CA ASN A 246 -2.64 7.22 -14.86
C ASN A 246 -3.94 6.94 -15.61
N PHE A 247 -5.09 7.02 -14.94
CA PHE A 247 -6.38 6.83 -15.58
C PHE A 247 -6.65 7.89 -16.65
N LEU A 248 -6.41 9.16 -16.35
CA LEU A 248 -6.54 10.26 -17.30
C LEU A 248 -5.57 10.08 -18.49
N TRP A 249 -4.32 9.73 -18.21
CA TRP A 249 -3.32 9.45 -19.24
C TRP A 249 -3.73 8.29 -20.14
N ALA A 250 -4.21 7.19 -19.57
CA ALA A 250 -4.71 6.04 -20.32
C ALA A 250 -5.91 6.41 -21.20
N CYS A 251 -6.83 7.23 -20.69
CA CYS A 251 -7.96 7.76 -21.48
C CYS A 251 -7.47 8.60 -22.67
N ILE A 252 -6.47 9.45 -22.49
CA ILE A 252 -5.90 10.27 -23.57
C ILE A 252 -5.22 9.38 -24.61
N MET A 253 -4.41 8.40 -24.19
CA MET A 253 -3.73 7.46 -25.11
C MET A 253 -4.75 6.61 -25.88
N ALA A 254 -5.79 6.12 -25.22
CA ALA A 254 -6.89 5.39 -25.86
C ALA A 254 -7.66 6.29 -26.84
N GLY A 255 -7.89 7.55 -26.48
CA GLY A 255 -8.50 8.56 -27.34
C GLY A 255 -7.68 8.81 -28.61
N MET A 256 -6.37 9.02 -28.47
CA MET A 256 -5.46 9.18 -29.61
C MET A 256 -5.39 7.91 -30.47
N TRP A 257 -5.42 6.73 -29.86
CA TRP A 257 -5.44 5.46 -30.59
C TRP A 257 -6.74 5.28 -31.38
N LEU A 258 -7.89 5.66 -30.81
CA LEU A 258 -9.17 5.64 -31.51
C LEU A 258 -9.19 6.66 -32.65
N ASP A 259 -8.66 7.87 -32.42
CA ASP A 259 -8.57 8.91 -33.45
C ASP A 259 -7.65 8.48 -34.59
N THR A 260 -6.47 7.95 -34.30
CA THR A 260 -5.56 7.43 -35.33
C THR A 260 -6.19 6.27 -36.10
N ARG A 261 -6.90 5.34 -35.45
CA ARG A 261 -7.62 4.26 -36.14
C ARG A 261 -8.79 4.75 -37.00
N ARG A 262 -9.55 5.74 -36.53
CA ARG A 262 -10.73 6.25 -37.25
C ARG A 262 -10.35 7.26 -38.34
N GLY A 263 -9.42 8.17 -38.09
CA GLY A 263 -9.05 9.28 -38.98
C GLY A 263 -7.94 8.97 -39.98
N SER A 264 -7.07 7.99 -39.72
CA SER A 264 -5.93 7.73 -40.61
C SER A 264 -6.34 6.93 -41.83
N ARG A 265 -6.42 7.60 -42.98
CA ARG A 265 -6.65 6.97 -44.30
C ARG A 265 -5.62 5.88 -44.62
N MET A 266 -4.37 6.06 -44.17
CA MET A 266 -3.27 5.10 -44.32
C MET A 266 -3.49 3.80 -43.53
N TYR A 267 -4.10 3.88 -42.34
CA TYR A 267 -4.42 2.69 -41.54
C TYR A 267 -5.64 1.95 -42.11
N ARG A 268 -6.64 2.70 -42.62
CA ARG A 268 -7.81 2.11 -43.32
C ARG A 268 -7.43 1.38 -44.61
N SER A 269 -6.36 1.78 -45.29
CA SER A 269 -5.89 1.10 -46.50
C SER A 269 -5.00 -0.13 -46.22
N GLY A 270 -4.79 -0.50 -44.96
CA GLY A 270 -3.98 -1.66 -44.57
C GLY A 270 -2.48 -1.50 -44.85
N ARG A 271 -2.02 -0.28 -45.15
CA ARG A 271 -0.63 0.03 -45.48
C ARG A 271 0.14 0.30 -44.19
N ARG A 272 1.04 -0.61 -43.82
CA ARG A 272 1.96 -0.39 -42.70
C ARG A 272 3.16 0.44 -43.17
N PRO A 273 3.61 1.45 -42.41
CA PRO A 273 4.85 2.16 -42.71
C PRO A 273 6.02 1.18 -42.54
N GLY A 274 6.64 0.79 -43.65
CA GLY A 274 7.85 -0.04 -43.65
C GLY A 274 8.97 0.73 -44.32
N LEU A 275 10.21 0.55 -43.84
CA LEU A 275 11.39 1.31 -44.26
C LEU A 275 11.57 1.33 -45.79
N LEU A 276 11.54 0.16 -46.44
CA LEU A 276 11.71 0.05 -47.88
C LEU A 276 10.58 0.74 -48.66
N ARG A 277 9.35 0.68 -48.13
CA ARG A 277 8.19 1.33 -48.74
C ARG A 277 8.28 2.84 -48.61
N SER A 278 8.73 3.36 -47.46
CA SER A 278 8.92 4.79 -47.29
C SER A 278 10.03 5.35 -48.18
N ILE A 279 11.08 4.57 -48.48
CA ILE A 279 12.09 4.98 -49.49
C ILE A 279 11.45 5.11 -50.87
N LEU A 280 10.66 4.11 -51.28
CA LEU A 280 9.97 4.14 -52.57
C LEU A 280 9.01 5.33 -52.67
N ASP A 281 8.18 5.53 -51.65
CA ASP A 281 7.20 6.62 -51.60
C ASP A 281 7.90 8.00 -51.59
N TYR A 282 9.04 8.09 -50.89
CA TYR A 282 9.85 9.31 -50.85
C TYR A 282 10.51 9.60 -52.21
N SER A 283 11.07 8.58 -52.85
CA SER A 283 11.69 8.71 -54.18
C SER A 283 10.67 9.07 -55.27
N ALA A 284 9.45 8.52 -55.19
CA ALA A 284 8.36 8.81 -56.10
C ALA A 284 7.89 10.27 -55.97
N ALA A 285 7.72 10.74 -54.73
CA ALA A 285 7.35 12.13 -54.47
C ALA A 285 8.42 13.13 -54.95
N ILE A 286 9.71 12.82 -54.78
CA ILE A 286 10.82 13.64 -55.31
C ILE A 286 10.75 13.72 -56.84
N ARG A 287 10.57 12.59 -57.52
CA ARG A 287 10.44 12.56 -59.00
C ARG A 287 9.22 13.33 -59.49
N GLN A 288 8.12 13.30 -58.75
CA GLN A 288 6.90 14.01 -59.11
C GLN A 288 7.03 15.53 -58.97
N GLU A 289 7.75 16.03 -57.96
CA GLU A 289 7.97 17.47 -57.77
C GLU A 289 9.07 18.05 -58.66
N LEU A 290 10.17 17.31 -58.88
CA LEU A 290 11.36 17.80 -59.60
C LEU A 290 11.41 17.37 -61.07
N GLY A 291 10.53 16.46 -61.49
CA GLY A 291 10.51 15.91 -62.84
C GLY A 291 11.63 14.89 -63.11
N PRO A 292 11.77 14.42 -64.36
CA PRO A 292 12.76 13.41 -64.75
C PRO A 292 14.23 13.87 -64.60
N GLU A 293 14.46 15.17 -64.45
CA GLU A 293 15.80 15.74 -64.20
C GLU A 293 16.32 15.46 -62.78
N ALA A 294 15.45 15.04 -61.86
CA ALA A 294 15.79 14.74 -60.46
C ALA A 294 16.93 13.73 -60.31
N GLU A 295 17.05 12.78 -61.22
CA GLU A 295 18.03 11.69 -61.15
C GLU A 295 19.47 12.14 -61.48
N TYR A 296 19.61 13.25 -62.21
CA TYR A 296 20.91 13.76 -62.67
C TYR A 296 21.42 14.94 -61.81
N LEU A 297 20.63 15.37 -60.83
CA LEU A 297 20.95 16.49 -59.96
C LEU A 297 21.82 16.04 -58.78
N GLY A 298 22.94 16.73 -58.57
CA GLY A 298 23.77 16.53 -57.36
C GLY A 298 23.03 16.91 -56.08
N GLU A 299 23.40 16.31 -54.95
CA GLU A 299 22.66 16.41 -53.68
C GLU A 299 22.42 17.85 -53.20
N ALA A 300 23.42 18.73 -53.36
CA ALA A 300 23.30 20.13 -52.96
C ALA A 300 22.24 20.88 -53.78
N GLU A 301 22.20 20.64 -55.09
CA GLU A 301 21.23 21.26 -56.01
C GLU A 301 19.83 20.64 -55.81
N LEU A 302 19.77 19.33 -55.56
CA LEU A 302 18.54 18.62 -55.21
C LEU A 302 17.89 19.22 -53.94
N ARG A 303 18.67 19.39 -52.85
CA ARG A 303 18.21 20.02 -51.60
C ARG A 303 17.75 21.46 -51.81
N LYS A 304 18.45 22.22 -52.65
CA LYS A 304 18.10 23.62 -52.96
C LYS A 304 16.79 23.72 -53.71
N ARG A 305 16.57 22.88 -54.72
CA ARG A 305 15.32 22.84 -55.49
C ARG A 305 14.13 22.33 -54.65
N LEU A 306 14.32 21.29 -53.83
CA LEU A 306 13.32 20.80 -52.87
C LEU A 306 12.90 21.85 -51.83
N ARG A 307 13.84 22.69 -51.36
CA ARG A 307 13.50 23.80 -50.46
C ARG A 307 12.70 24.90 -51.17
N ARG A 308 12.89 25.06 -52.48
CA ARG A 308 12.24 26.09 -53.29
C ARG A 308 10.83 25.69 -53.75
N SER A 309 10.58 24.39 -53.97
CA SER A 309 9.27 23.86 -54.36
C SER A 309 8.25 23.82 -53.22
N GLY A 310 8.69 23.98 -51.97
CA GLY A 310 7.83 23.84 -50.79
C GLY A 310 7.66 22.40 -50.31
N GLY A 311 8.22 21.42 -51.05
CA GLY A 311 8.44 20.02 -50.64
C GLY A 311 7.26 19.41 -49.89
N ALA A 312 6.07 19.47 -50.47
CA ALA A 312 4.86 18.95 -49.86
C ALA A 312 4.63 17.54 -50.38
N LEU A 313 4.90 16.53 -49.55
CA LEU A 313 4.71 15.14 -49.95
C LEU A 313 3.20 14.88 -50.17
N MET A 314 2.81 14.71 -51.43
CA MET A 314 1.45 14.38 -51.82
C MET A 314 1.41 12.90 -52.18
N VAL A 315 0.73 12.08 -51.38
CA VAL A 315 0.46 10.68 -51.75
C VAL A 315 -0.87 10.64 -52.50
N PRO A 316 -0.88 10.32 -53.81
CA PRO A 316 -2.11 10.22 -54.59
C PRO A 316 -3.05 9.16 -53.99
N SER A 317 -4.35 9.42 -54.06
CA SER A 317 -5.36 8.51 -53.47
C SER A 317 -5.38 7.14 -54.14
N ASP A 318 -4.91 7.08 -55.39
CA ASP A 318 -4.99 5.92 -56.27
C ASP A 318 -3.88 4.89 -55.95
N GLU A 319 -2.72 5.35 -55.45
CA GLU A 319 -1.61 4.50 -55.00
C GLU A 319 -1.81 3.90 -53.59
N LEU A 320 -2.82 4.38 -52.85
CA LEU A 320 -3.13 3.87 -51.51
C LEU A 320 -3.89 2.54 -51.56
N ARG A 321 -4.44 2.14 -52.70
CA ARG A 321 -5.04 0.81 -52.89
C ARG A 321 -3.95 -0.20 -53.21
N ILE A 322 -3.52 -0.97 -52.22
CA ILE A 322 -2.83 -2.22 -52.47
C ILE A 322 -3.89 -3.18 -53.02
N SER A 323 -3.98 -3.30 -54.34
CA SER A 323 -4.48 -4.56 -54.91
C SER A 323 -3.47 -5.60 -54.47
N ARG A 324 -3.89 -6.55 -53.63
CA ARG A 324 -3.10 -7.78 -53.51
C ARG A 324 -2.89 -8.26 -54.94
N VAL A 325 -1.64 -8.48 -55.31
CA VAL A 325 -1.34 -9.19 -56.54
C VAL A 325 -2.09 -10.51 -56.38
N ASP A 326 -3.12 -10.71 -57.20
CA ASP A 326 -3.78 -12.00 -57.34
C ASP A 326 -2.69 -12.95 -57.84
N THR A 327 -2.04 -13.64 -56.89
CA THR A 327 -1.45 -14.94 -57.17
C THR A 327 -2.59 -15.78 -57.70
N GLY A 328 -2.59 -15.98 -59.02
CA GLY A 328 -3.67 -16.59 -59.77
C GLY A 328 -4.05 -17.95 -59.21
N GLU A 329 -5.05 -17.95 -58.34
CA GLU A 329 -5.87 -19.12 -58.03
C GLU A 329 -7.31 -18.65 -57.98
N GLY A 330 -7.97 -18.77 -59.14
CA GLY A 330 -9.41 -18.70 -59.21
C GLY A 330 -10.03 -19.78 -58.32
N LYS A 331 -11.16 -19.40 -57.71
CA LYS A 331 -12.08 -20.22 -56.90
C LYS A 331 -11.62 -20.46 -55.45
N LEU A 332 -12.18 -19.68 -54.53
CA LEU A 332 -13.12 -20.19 -53.52
C LEU A 332 -13.70 -19.02 -52.72
N ARG A 333 -14.91 -18.66 -53.12
CA ARG A 333 -15.83 -17.76 -52.46
C ARG A 333 -16.39 -18.52 -51.26
N GLU A 334 -15.91 -18.21 -50.06
CA GLU A 334 -16.49 -18.43 -48.72
C GLU A 334 -15.37 -18.54 -47.67
N ARG A 335 -14.92 -17.42 -47.12
CA ARG A 335 -14.08 -17.45 -45.90
C ARG A 335 -14.48 -16.37 -44.90
N SER A 336 -15.40 -16.79 -44.03
CA SER A 336 -15.45 -16.57 -42.58
C SER A 336 -15.02 -15.20 -42.04
N TRP A 337 -16.03 -14.45 -41.58
CA TRP A 337 -15.94 -13.21 -40.82
C TRP A 337 -15.05 -13.31 -39.56
N ARG A 338 -14.78 -14.52 -39.04
CA ARG A 338 -13.96 -14.74 -37.83
C ARG A 338 -12.47 -14.46 -38.00
N ARG A 339 -11.92 -14.42 -39.23
CA ARG A 339 -10.50 -14.05 -39.44
C ARG A 339 -10.22 -12.55 -39.38
N LYS A 340 -11.25 -11.69 -39.42
CA LYS A 340 -11.07 -10.23 -39.32
C LYS A 340 -10.67 -9.75 -37.91
N LEU A 341 -10.82 -10.60 -36.89
CA LEU A 341 -10.51 -10.25 -35.50
C LEU A 341 -9.12 -10.70 -35.03
N THR A 342 -8.45 -11.62 -35.74
CA THR A 342 -7.18 -12.21 -35.28
C THR A 342 -5.98 -11.99 -36.21
N GLY A 343 -6.14 -11.29 -37.34
CA GLY A 343 -5.04 -10.96 -38.26
C GLY A 343 -4.15 -9.79 -37.80
N GLY A 344 -3.90 -9.67 -36.50
CA GLY A 344 -3.26 -8.51 -35.87
C GLY A 344 -2.09 -8.87 -34.97
N SER A 345 -1.32 -9.92 -35.27
CA SER A 345 -0.04 -10.17 -34.62
C SER A 345 0.77 -11.16 -35.44
N THR A 346 1.63 -10.63 -36.29
CA THR A 346 2.91 -11.25 -36.65
C THR A 346 3.86 -10.07 -36.77
N PHE A 347 4.90 -10.13 -35.95
CA PHE A 347 6.07 -9.25 -36.01
C PHE A 347 6.73 -9.32 -37.39
#